data_AF-A0A2H9P841-F1
#
_entry.id   AF-A0A2H9P841-F1
#
_cell.length_a   1.000
_cell.length_b   1.000
_cell.length_c   1.000
_cell.angle_alpha   90.00
_cell.angle_beta   90.00
_cell.angle_gamma   90.00
#
_symmetry.space_group_name_H-M   'P 1'
#
loop_
_entity.id
_entity.type
_entity.pdbx_description
1 polymer ?
#
loop_
_entity_poly.entity_id
_entity_poly.type
_entity_poly.pdbx_seq_one_letter_code
_entity_poly.pdbx_strand_id
1 'polypeptide(L)' 'MANPKISIIIPAYNEEKYIRETLSKLKEIKNNEYKNLEVIVVENGSTDKTYEI' A
#
# COMPACT_ATOMS: atom_id res chain seq x y z
N MET A 1 16.64 -4.12 -19.94
CA MET A 1 16.29 -2.72 -19.58
C MET A 1 16.32 -2.60 -18.07
N ALA A 2 16.56 -1.40 -17.53
CA ALA A 2 16.58 -1.20 -16.08
C ALA A 2 15.20 -1.55 -15.47
N ASN A 3 15.20 -2.24 -14.33
CA ASN A 3 14.02 -2.55 -13.54
C ASN A 3 14.22 -1.96 -12.13
N PRO A 4 14.12 -0.62 -11.98
CA PRO A 4 14.45 0.05 -10.71
C PRO A 4 13.55 -0.42 -9.57
N LYS A 5 14.06 -0.47 -8.34
CA LYS A 5 13.18 -0.72 -7.20
C LYS A 5 12.36 0.54 -6.94
N ILE A 6 11.04 0.43 -6.96
CA ILE A 6 10.12 1.52 -6.63
C ILE A 6 9.57 1.26 -5.23
N SER A 7 9.60 2.29 -4.38
CA SER A 7 9.04 2.23 -3.03
C SER A 7 7.91 3.24 -2.92
N ILE A 8 6.72 2.78 -2.55
CA ILE A 8 5.53 3.61 -2.33
C ILE A 8 5.31 3.70 -0.82
N ILE A 9 5.31 4.92 -0.29
CA ILE A 9 5.07 5.20 1.12
C ILE A 9 3.66 5.78 1.24
N ILE A 10 2.82 5.13 2.04
CA ILE A 10 1.41 5.49 2.23
C ILE A 10 1.22 5.88 3.70
N PRO A 11 1.14 7.17 4.04
CA PRO A 11 0.65 7.58 5.36
C PRO A 11 -0.83 7.23 5.48
N ALA A 12 -1.23 6.66 6.62
CA ALA A 12 -2.61 6.25 6.87
C ALA A 12 -3.08 6.72 8.24
N TYR A 13 -4.21 7.42 8.27
CA TYR A 13 -4.95 7.80 9.47
C TYR A 13 -6.45 7.81 9.16
N ASN A 14 -7.20 6.91 9.80
CA ASN A 14 -8.63 6.75 9.58
C ASN A 14 -9.06 6.49 8.11
N GLU A 15 -8.36 5.55 7.46
CA GLU A 15 -8.53 5.14 6.06
C GLU A 15 -9.30 3.82 5.89
N GLU A 16 -10.07 3.35 6.90
CA GLU A 16 -10.74 2.03 6.88
C GLU A 16 -11.59 1.78 5.62
N LYS A 17 -12.11 2.86 5.03
CA LYS A 17 -12.97 2.84 3.84
C LYS A 17 -12.21 2.58 2.54
N TYR A 18 -10.92 2.93 2.48
CA TYR A 18 -10.16 2.99 1.22
C TYR A 18 -8.90 2.13 1.23
N ILE A 19 -8.27 1.94 2.39
CA ILE A 19 -6.95 1.29 2.49
C ILE A 19 -6.95 -0.12 1.87
N ARG A 20 -8.03 -0.89 2.05
CA ARG A 20 -8.20 -2.22 1.43
C ARG A 20 -8.12 -2.19 -0.10
N GLU A 21 -8.83 -1.25 -0.72
CA GLU A 21 -8.89 -1.17 -2.19
C GLU A 21 -7.53 -0.73 -2.74
N THR A 22 -6.89 0.25 -2.11
CA THR A 22 -5.55 0.73 -2.46
C THR A 22 -4.54 -0.40 -2.39
N LEU A 23 -4.47 -1.12 -1.27
CA LEU A 23 -3.53 -2.23 -1.10
C LEU A 23 -3.80 -3.39 -2.07
N SER A 24 -5.06 -3.67 -2.38
CA SER A 24 -5.43 -4.72 -3.35
C SER A 24 -4.95 -4.38 -4.76
N LYS A 25 -5.13 -3.13 -5.21
CA LYS A 25 -4.64 -2.66 -6.51
C LYS A 25 -3.12 -2.67 -6.59
N LEU A 26 -2.43 -2.21 -5.54
CA LEU A 26 -0.97 -2.25 -5.49
C LEU A 26 -0.42 -3.68 -5.51
N LYS A 27 -1.12 -4.63 -4.86
CA LYS A 27 -0.79 -6.05 -4.90
C LYS A 27 -0.98 -6.63 -6.31
N GLU A 28 -2.02 -6.25 -7.02
CA GLU A 28 -2.25 -6.66 -8.41
C GLU A 28 -1.11 -6.18 -9.32
N ILE A 29 -0.77 -4.89 -9.26
CA ILE A 29 0.34 -4.30 -10.01
C ILE A 29 1.65 -5.02 -9.67
N LYS A 30 1.93 -5.27 -8.39
CA LYS A 30 3.15 -5.98 -7.96
C LYS A 30 3.26 -7.39 -8.56
N ASN A 31 2.14 -8.11 -8.64
CA ASN A 31 2.13 -9.50 -9.07
C ASN A 31 2.17 -9.65 -10.59
N ASN A 32 1.46 -8.78 -11.31
CA ASN A 32 1.19 -8.94 -12.74
C ASN A 32 2.03 -8.02 -13.63
N GLU A 33 2.34 -6.80 -13.17
CA GLU A 33 2.94 -5.76 -14.01
C GLU A 33 4.36 -5.40 -13.58
N TYR A 34 4.61 -5.20 -12.28
CA TYR A 34 5.87 -4.68 -11.77
C TYR A 34 6.33 -5.32 -10.46
N LYS A 35 7.14 -6.39 -10.56
CA LYS A 35 7.59 -7.18 -9.40
C LYS A 35 8.54 -6.44 -8.46
N ASN A 36 9.26 -5.42 -8.93
CA ASN A 36 10.25 -4.69 -8.12
C ASN A 36 9.62 -3.52 -7.34
N LEU A 37 8.47 -3.80 -6.71
CA LEU A 37 7.67 -2.85 -5.95
C LEU A 37 7.70 -3.16 -4.43
N GLU A 38 8.04 -2.14 -3.65
CA GLU A 38 7.90 -2.10 -2.20
C GLU A 38 6.77 -1.15 -1.81
N VAL A 39 5.92 -1.57 -0.88
CA VAL A 39 4.83 -0.76 -0.35
C VAL A 39 4.99 -0.71 1.16
N ILE A 40 5.07 0.50 1.72
CA ILE A 40 5.21 0.75 3.15
C ILE A 40 4.03 1.59 3.57
N VAL A 41 3.20 1.05 4.47
CA VAL A 41 2.11 1.80 5.11
C VAL A 41 2.62 2.33 6.44
N VAL A 42 2.49 3.65 6.63
CA VAL A 42 2.85 4.33 7.87
C VAL A 42 1.55 4.67 8.59
N GLU A 43 1.19 3.83 9.53
CA GLU A 43 0.02 4.02 10.38
C GLU A 43 0.32 5.09 11.46
N ASN A 44 -0.65 5.98 11.72
CA ASN A 44 -0.50 7.13 12.59
C ASN A 44 -1.57 7.21 13.70
N GLY A 45 -1.76 6.13 14.47
CA GLY A 45 -2.64 6.12 15.64
C GLY A 45 -4.13 6.27 15.31
N SER A 46 -4.57 5.62 14.21
CA SER A 46 -5.95 5.59 13.77
C SER A 46 -6.88 5.12 14.89
N THR A 47 -8.07 5.71 14.92
CA THR A 47 -9.14 5.38 15.88
C THR A 47 -10.20 4.45 15.28
N ASP A 48 -10.09 4.18 13.98
CA ASP A 48 -10.94 3.27 13.22
C ASP A 48 -10.20 1.95 12.93
N LYS A 49 -10.72 1.13 12.01
CA LYS A 49 -10.14 -0.17 11.69
C LYS A 49 -8.97 -0.14 10.70
N THR A 50 -8.33 1.01 10.48
CA THR A 50 -7.26 1.13 9.47
C THR A 50 -6.10 0.18 9.71
N TYR A 51 -5.69 -0.01 10.97
CA TYR A 51 -4.54 -0.85 11.32
C TYR A 51 -4.80 -2.34 11.11
N GLU A 52 -6.05 -2.78 11.26
CA GLU A 52 -6.47 -4.17 11.13
C GLU A 52 -6.69 -4.64 9.68
N ILE A 53 -6.71 -3.70 8.73
CA ILE A 53 -6.99 -3.94 7.30
C ILE A 53 -5.70 -4.11 6.52
#